data_AF-N6ULL3-F1
#
_entry.id   AF-N6ULL3-F1
#
_cell.length_a   1.000
_cell.length_b   1.000
_cell.length_c   1.000
_cell.angle_alpha   90.00
_cell.angle_beta   90.00
_cell.angle_gamma   90.00
#
_symmetry.space_group_name_H-M   'P 1'
#
loop_
_entity.id
_entity.type
_entity.pdbx_description
1 polymer ?
#
loop_
_entity_poly.entity_id
_entity_poly.type
_entity_poly.pdbx_seq_one_letter_code
_entity_poly.pdbx_strand_id
1 'polypeptide(L)'
;MTSASLARVTIEGKGSEDSYGVYAEGKESLTMTLTDVRISRVGTGVYAEKGTLMMKDGTTIEFTGNYGVSVGNNVTKAELTRVTIEGQSKGYGVYAVGSETLEMILDGVTISGVQMGVKVERGVLKMTGKSTIDFMGDGWGVMVGDKVESASLKNVTIEGRDSGYGVYAVGKEEMTMTLDDVRISKVEVGVYAKKGMLKMTEGSVTDFADYGVKLGSAVTSASLARVTIEGDEGDGSGYGVYAVGGTNLEMTLDGVTISGVKKGVRMEGKSLTISGHSTISFMGDYGIGVGSSVKNVSLKDVTITGQNKGKGTRVY
;
A
#
# COMPACT_ATOMS: atom_id res chain seq x y z
N MET A 1 -26.67 24.02 -4.19
CA MET A 1 -26.97 22.60 -4.37
C MET A 1 -26.41 21.83 -3.18
N THR A 2 -27.17 20.93 -2.57
CA THR A 2 -26.74 20.07 -1.44
C THR A 2 -26.57 18.61 -1.86
N SER A 3 -27.14 18.20 -2.98
CA SER A 3 -26.89 16.91 -3.60
C SER A 3 -26.98 16.98 -5.12
N ALA A 4 -26.23 16.10 -5.77
CA ALA A 4 -26.29 15.85 -7.21
C ALA A 4 -26.10 14.34 -7.44
N SER A 5 -26.76 13.79 -8.45
CA SER A 5 -26.62 12.37 -8.79
C SER A 5 -26.62 12.15 -10.30
N LEU A 6 -25.67 11.34 -10.77
CA LEU A 6 -25.64 10.81 -12.13
C LEU A 6 -25.85 9.30 -12.06
N ALA A 7 -26.78 8.78 -12.86
CA ALA A 7 -27.07 7.36 -12.92
C ALA A 7 -27.19 6.89 -14.36
N ARG A 8 -26.42 5.87 -14.76
CA ARG A 8 -26.42 5.32 -16.13
C ARG A 8 -26.12 6.37 -17.20
N VAL A 9 -25.09 7.18 -16.94
CA VAL A 9 -24.67 8.27 -17.83
C VAL A 9 -23.36 7.89 -18.51
N THR A 10 -23.23 8.24 -19.79
CA THR A 10 -21.95 8.19 -20.51
C THR A 10 -21.44 9.62 -20.71
N ILE A 11 -20.18 9.85 -20.35
CA ILE A 11 -19.46 11.12 -20.51
C ILE A 11 -18.24 10.83 -21.37
N GLU A 12 -18.18 11.44 -22.54
CA GLU A 12 -17.08 11.28 -23.48
C GLU A 12 -16.43 12.63 -23.77
N GLY A 13 -15.15 12.76 -23.42
CA GLY A 13 -14.35 13.93 -23.72
C GLY A 13 -13.69 13.86 -25.11
N LYS A 14 -12.86 14.87 -25.40
CA LYS A 14 -12.09 14.95 -26.66
C LYS A 14 -10.60 14.63 -26.50
N GLY A 15 -10.18 14.14 -25.33
CA GLY A 15 -8.79 13.77 -25.02
C GLY A 15 -7.91 14.92 -24.54
N SER A 16 -8.49 16.04 -24.11
CA SER A 16 -7.72 17.16 -23.53
C SER A 16 -7.31 16.84 -22.09
N GLU A 17 -6.03 17.04 -21.75
CA GLU A 17 -5.50 16.79 -20.40
C GLU A 17 -6.07 17.73 -19.32
N ASP A 18 -6.58 18.89 -19.73
CA ASP A 18 -7.18 19.89 -18.83
C ASP A 18 -8.70 19.70 -18.63
N SER A 19 -9.27 18.65 -19.23
CA SER A 19 -10.72 18.40 -19.17
C SER A 19 -11.12 17.55 -17.97
N TYR A 20 -12.37 17.70 -17.53
CA TYR A 20 -12.97 16.91 -16.46
C TYR A 20 -14.14 16.09 -17.01
N GLY A 21 -14.25 14.81 -16.61
CA GLY A 21 -15.47 14.04 -16.82
C GLY A 21 -16.59 14.53 -15.89
N VAL A 22 -16.31 14.57 -14.59
CA VAL A 22 -17.20 15.17 -13.59
C VAL A 22 -16.39 16.14 -12.72
N TYR A 23 -16.88 17.38 -12.62
CA TYR A 23 -16.39 18.37 -11.68
C TYR A 23 -17.49 18.67 -10.65
N ALA A 24 -17.36 18.12 -9.44
CA ALA A 24 -18.32 18.31 -8.37
C ALA A 24 -17.93 19.53 -7.52
N GLU A 25 -18.48 20.68 -7.91
CA GLU A 25 -18.42 21.96 -7.18
C GLU A 25 -19.75 22.24 -6.47
N GLY A 26 -19.69 22.83 -5.27
CA GLY A 26 -20.90 23.20 -4.55
C GLY A 26 -20.65 23.75 -3.15
N LYS A 27 -21.64 23.56 -2.28
CA LYS A 27 -21.53 23.88 -0.85
C LYS A 27 -20.73 22.78 -0.12
N GLU A 28 -20.21 23.07 1.06
CA GLU A 28 -19.53 22.07 1.91
C GLU A 28 -20.39 20.84 2.23
N SER A 29 -21.72 20.98 2.20
CA SER A 29 -22.66 19.88 2.40
C SER A 29 -23.03 19.12 1.12
N LEU A 30 -22.39 19.41 -0.03
CA LEU A 30 -22.68 18.74 -1.29
C LEU A 30 -22.43 17.24 -1.16
N THR A 31 -23.42 16.43 -1.52
CA THR A 31 -23.23 14.99 -1.79
C THR A 31 -23.34 14.73 -3.29
N MET A 32 -22.25 14.35 -3.92
CA MET A 32 -22.22 13.91 -5.32
C MET A 32 -22.26 12.38 -5.39
N THR A 33 -23.23 11.81 -6.10
CA THR A 33 -23.35 10.35 -6.30
C THR A 33 -23.27 9.97 -7.78
N LEU A 34 -22.37 9.05 -8.13
CA LEU A 34 -22.26 8.47 -9.46
C LEU A 34 -22.62 6.98 -9.38
N THR A 35 -23.50 6.49 -10.23
CA THR A 35 -23.91 5.08 -10.28
C THR A 35 -23.95 4.60 -11.73
N ASP A 36 -23.18 3.57 -12.07
CA ASP A 36 -23.06 3.07 -13.45
C ASP A 36 -22.76 4.19 -14.46
N VAL A 37 -21.79 5.06 -14.12
CA VAL A 37 -21.35 6.15 -15.01
C VAL A 37 -20.12 5.71 -15.77
N ARG A 38 -20.11 5.92 -17.09
CA ARG A 38 -18.94 5.67 -17.95
C ARG A 38 -18.30 6.98 -18.32
N ILE A 39 -17.03 7.17 -17.99
CA ILE A 39 -16.25 8.37 -18.29
C ILE A 39 -15.05 7.96 -19.16
N SER A 40 -14.86 8.61 -20.30
CA SER A 40 -13.73 8.34 -21.19
C SER A 40 -13.19 9.58 -21.87
N ARG A 41 -11.94 9.51 -22.34
CA ARG A 41 -11.27 10.55 -23.15
C ARG A 41 -11.22 11.92 -22.45
N VAL A 42 -11.04 11.94 -21.13
CA VAL A 42 -10.90 13.16 -20.32
C VAL A 42 -9.54 13.21 -19.63
N GLY A 43 -9.10 14.41 -19.26
CA GLY A 43 -7.85 14.58 -18.52
C GLY A 43 -7.97 14.08 -17.08
N THR A 44 -8.97 14.58 -16.36
CA THR A 44 -9.35 14.12 -15.03
C THR A 44 -10.71 13.42 -15.10
N GLY A 45 -10.81 12.19 -14.58
CA GLY A 45 -12.07 11.45 -14.56
C GLY A 45 -13.13 12.14 -13.70
N VAL A 46 -12.88 12.18 -12.39
CA VAL A 46 -13.76 12.83 -11.40
C VAL A 46 -12.93 13.71 -10.48
N TYR A 47 -13.34 14.97 -10.33
CA TYR A 47 -12.83 15.87 -9.31
C TYR A 47 -13.95 16.26 -8.34
N ALA A 48 -13.75 16.01 -7.05
CA ALA A 48 -14.63 16.50 -6.00
C ALA A 48 -13.91 17.58 -5.19
N GLU A 49 -14.41 18.81 -5.25
CA GLU A 49 -13.77 19.94 -4.59
C GLU A 49 -14.02 19.92 -3.07
N LYS A 50 -15.25 19.60 -2.66
CA LYS A 50 -15.69 19.59 -1.25
C LYS A 50 -16.89 18.68 -1.00
N GLY A 51 -17.20 18.43 0.26
CA GLY A 51 -18.37 17.67 0.70
C GLY A 51 -18.16 16.15 0.67
N THR A 52 -19.09 15.41 0.08
CA THR A 52 -19.06 13.95 -0.01
C THR A 52 -19.12 13.49 -1.45
N LEU A 53 -18.21 12.58 -1.82
CA LEU A 53 -18.21 11.87 -3.11
C LEU A 53 -18.60 10.41 -2.89
N MET A 54 -19.59 9.93 -3.63
CA MET A 54 -19.96 8.52 -3.68
C MET A 54 -19.95 8.04 -5.12
N MET A 55 -19.24 6.96 -5.40
CA MET A 55 -19.19 6.34 -6.72
C MET A 55 -19.47 4.85 -6.58
N LYS A 56 -20.42 4.33 -7.34
CA LYS A 56 -20.94 2.99 -7.14
C LYS A 56 -21.18 2.27 -8.46
N ASP A 57 -21.24 0.95 -8.36
CA ASP A 57 -21.90 0.06 -9.31
C ASP A 57 -21.46 0.22 -10.76
N GLY A 58 -20.33 -0.39 -11.15
CA GLY A 58 -19.94 -0.47 -12.55
C GLY A 58 -19.53 0.86 -13.17
N THR A 59 -19.33 1.89 -12.34
CA THR A 59 -18.75 3.16 -12.80
C THR A 59 -17.33 2.91 -13.32
N THR A 60 -17.05 3.32 -14.55
CA THR A 60 -15.76 3.17 -15.21
C THR A 60 -15.18 4.52 -15.60
N ILE A 61 -13.87 4.68 -15.42
CA ILE A 61 -13.14 5.90 -15.74
C ILE A 61 -11.92 5.53 -16.57
N GLU A 62 -11.85 6.09 -17.77
CA GLU A 62 -10.63 6.14 -18.58
C GLU A 62 -10.16 7.59 -18.66
N PHE A 63 -8.93 7.85 -18.19
CA PHE A 63 -8.38 9.19 -18.15
C PHE A 63 -6.99 9.27 -18.80
N THR A 64 -6.69 10.45 -19.36
CA THR A 64 -5.45 10.73 -20.11
C THR A 64 -4.57 11.76 -19.42
N GLY A 65 -5.03 12.40 -18.35
CA GLY A 65 -4.30 13.41 -17.60
C GLY A 65 -3.72 12.87 -16.30
N ASN A 66 -3.87 13.64 -15.22
CA ASN A 66 -3.19 13.37 -13.96
C ASN A 66 -3.99 12.49 -12.99
N TYR A 67 -5.32 12.42 -13.10
CA TYR A 67 -6.15 11.82 -12.06
C TYR A 67 -7.34 11.06 -12.62
N GLY A 68 -7.48 9.79 -12.25
CA GLY A 68 -8.75 9.08 -12.39
C GLY A 68 -9.80 9.68 -11.47
N VAL A 69 -9.50 9.71 -10.17
CA VAL A 69 -10.30 10.40 -9.15
C VAL A 69 -9.42 11.29 -8.30
N SER A 70 -9.77 12.58 -8.21
CA SER A 70 -9.12 13.56 -7.35
C SER A 70 -10.08 14.10 -6.29
N VAL A 71 -9.71 13.92 -5.02
CA VAL A 71 -10.49 14.32 -3.85
C VAL A 71 -9.83 15.53 -3.20
N GLY A 72 -10.52 16.67 -3.29
CA GLY A 72 -10.07 17.98 -2.81
C GLY A 72 -9.95 18.06 -1.29
N ASN A 73 -9.32 19.14 -0.83
CA ASN A 73 -8.97 19.36 0.59
C ASN A 73 -10.18 19.61 1.52
N ASN A 74 -11.37 19.84 0.97
CA ASN A 74 -12.60 20.09 1.72
C ASN A 74 -13.60 18.93 1.62
N VAL A 75 -13.19 17.79 1.06
CA VAL A 75 -14.00 16.57 1.04
C VAL A 75 -13.81 15.83 2.36
N THR A 76 -14.92 15.56 3.05
CA THR A 76 -14.94 14.85 4.34
C THR A 76 -15.18 13.36 4.18
N LYS A 77 -15.75 12.94 3.05
CA LYS A 77 -15.96 11.52 2.74
C LYS A 77 -15.87 11.25 1.25
N ALA A 78 -15.11 10.22 0.87
CA ALA A 78 -15.09 9.71 -0.49
C ALA A 78 -15.21 8.18 -0.46
N GLU A 79 -16.27 7.65 -1.07
CA GLU A 79 -16.59 6.22 -1.08
C GLU A 79 -16.72 5.73 -2.52
N LEU A 80 -15.79 4.87 -2.95
CA LEU A 80 -15.82 4.22 -4.25
C LEU A 80 -16.09 2.72 -4.04
N THR A 81 -17.16 2.21 -4.63
CA THR A 81 -17.55 0.81 -4.52
C THR A 81 -17.74 0.21 -5.91
N ARG A 82 -16.98 -0.85 -6.23
CA ARG A 82 -17.01 -1.52 -7.55
C ARG A 82 -16.77 -0.55 -8.71
N VAL A 83 -15.72 0.26 -8.58
CA VAL A 83 -15.31 1.27 -9.58
C VAL A 83 -14.08 0.76 -10.32
N THR A 84 -14.05 0.94 -11.64
CA THR A 84 -12.86 0.66 -12.47
C THR A 84 -12.23 1.97 -12.93
N ILE A 85 -10.93 2.10 -12.77
CA ILE A 85 -10.14 3.29 -13.14
C ILE A 85 -8.96 2.81 -13.99
N GLU A 86 -8.87 3.33 -15.21
CA GLU A 86 -7.82 3.03 -16.16
C GLU A 86 -7.14 4.32 -16.62
N GLY A 87 -5.82 4.37 -16.45
CA GLY A 87 -4.98 5.44 -16.94
C GLY A 87 -4.22 5.05 -18.21
N GLN A 88 -3.40 5.98 -18.71
CA GLN A 88 -2.52 5.76 -19.86
C GLN A 88 -1.04 5.79 -19.48
N SER A 89 -0.69 4.94 -18.49
CA SER A 89 0.66 4.78 -17.91
C SER A 89 1.21 6.02 -17.18
N LYS A 90 0.33 6.94 -16.76
CA LYS A 90 0.71 8.15 -16.01
C LYS A 90 -0.35 8.53 -14.99
N GLY A 91 0.01 9.45 -14.09
CA GLY A 91 -0.92 10.01 -13.12
C GLY A 91 -1.32 9.04 -12.01
N TYR A 92 -2.36 9.43 -11.29
CA TYR A 92 -2.91 8.72 -10.14
C TYR A 92 -4.23 8.05 -10.50
N GLY A 93 -4.43 6.80 -10.07
CA GLY A 93 -5.76 6.20 -10.06
C GLY A 93 -6.68 6.96 -9.12
N VAL A 94 -6.27 7.09 -7.86
CA VAL A 94 -6.95 7.90 -6.85
C VAL A 94 -5.94 8.79 -6.11
N TYR A 95 -6.19 10.10 -6.11
CA TYR A 95 -5.45 11.06 -5.31
C TYR A 95 -6.39 11.79 -4.36
N ALA A 96 -6.19 11.59 -3.06
CA ALA A 96 -7.00 12.20 -2.03
C ALA A 96 -6.18 13.10 -1.12
N VAL A 97 -6.39 14.41 -1.27
CA VAL A 97 -5.90 15.39 -0.30
C VAL A 97 -6.77 15.32 0.95
N GLY A 98 -8.10 15.44 0.76
CA GLY A 98 -9.08 15.34 1.83
C GLY A 98 -9.05 16.47 2.86
N SER A 99 -10.13 16.59 3.62
CA SER A 99 -10.09 17.31 4.90
C SER A 99 -9.26 16.53 5.93
N GLU A 100 -9.02 17.14 7.08
CA GLU A 100 -8.38 16.45 8.21
C GLU A 100 -9.22 15.26 8.72
N THR A 101 -10.52 15.29 8.47
CA THR A 101 -11.51 14.28 8.86
C THR A 101 -11.91 13.36 7.70
N LEU A 102 -11.16 13.36 6.58
CA LEU A 102 -11.49 12.56 5.42
C LEU A 102 -11.67 11.08 5.79
N GLU A 103 -12.84 10.52 5.49
CA GLU A 103 -13.06 9.08 5.43
C GLU A 103 -12.95 8.62 3.96
N MET A 104 -11.82 8.00 3.62
CA MET A 104 -11.58 7.43 2.29
C MET A 104 -11.89 5.92 2.28
N ILE A 105 -12.90 5.51 1.53
CA ILE A 105 -13.33 4.10 1.41
C ILE A 105 -13.21 3.66 -0.05
N LEU A 106 -12.45 2.60 -0.28
CA LEU A 106 -12.28 1.93 -1.56
C LEU A 106 -12.72 0.47 -1.41
N ASP A 107 -13.85 0.07 -2.00
CA ASP A 107 -14.37 -1.30 -1.85
C ASP A 107 -14.55 -1.97 -3.22
N GLY A 108 -13.71 -2.96 -3.53
CA GLY A 108 -13.69 -3.64 -4.82
C GLY A 108 -13.35 -2.72 -5.98
N VAL A 109 -12.38 -1.83 -5.79
CA VAL A 109 -11.91 -0.90 -6.80
C VAL A 109 -10.78 -1.53 -7.61
N THR A 110 -10.85 -1.40 -8.94
CA THR A 110 -9.80 -1.84 -9.87
C THR A 110 -9.10 -0.62 -10.44
N ILE A 111 -7.78 -0.54 -10.29
CA ILE A 111 -6.93 0.53 -10.83
C ILE A 111 -5.89 -0.11 -11.73
N SER A 112 -5.72 0.40 -12.95
CA SER A 112 -4.72 -0.11 -13.88
C SER A 112 -4.19 1.00 -14.80
N GLY A 113 -3.02 0.76 -15.40
CA GLY A 113 -2.44 1.71 -16.36
C GLY A 113 -2.07 3.06 -15.73
N VAL A 114 -1.68 3.09 -14.46
CA VAL A 114 -1.32 4.34 -13.77
C VAL A 114 0.14 4.31 -13.32
N GLN A 115 0.70 5.48 -13.03
CA GLN A 115 2.02 5.55 -12.39
C GLN A 115 1.89 5.41 -10.86
N MET A 116 0.81 5.96 -10.28
CA MET A 116 0.50 5.86 -8.86
C MET A 116 -0.91 5.29 -8.68
N GLY A 117 -1.07 4.24 -7.88
CA GLY A 117 -2.37 3.63 -7.61
C GLY A 117 -3.26 4.55 -6.77
N VAL A 118 -3.06 4.53 -5.46
CA VAL A 118 -3.82 5.30 -4.47
C VAL A 118 -2.86 6.13 -3.64
N LYS A 119 -3.18 7.41 -3.47
CA LYS A 119 -2.48 8.30 -2.51
C LYS A 119 -3.49 9.01 -1.63
N VAL A 120 -3.33 8.90 -0.31
CA VAL A 120 -4.15 9.61 0.67
C VAL A 120 -3.26 10.45 1.57
N GLU A 121 -3.46 11.77 1.61
CA GLU A 121 -2.62 12.70 2.37
C GLU A 121 -3.06 12.84 3.83
N ARG A 122 -4.36 12.71 4.12
CA ARG A 122 -4.99 13.02 5.42
C ARG A 122 -6.16 12.10 5.74
N GLY A 123 -6.61 12.13 7.00
CA GLY A 123 -7.80 11.40 7.46
C GLY A 123 -7.52 9.91 7.66
N VAL A 124 -8.45 9.06 7.22
CA VAL A 124 -8.36 7.60 7.31
C VAL A 124 -8.57 6.94 5.95
N LEU A 125 -7.83 5.85 5.70
CA LEU A 125 -7.98 5.02 4.50
C LEU A 125 -8.49 3.63 4.88
N LYS A 126 -9.56 3.19 4.22
CA LYS A 126 -10.03 1.80 4.24
C LYS A 126 -10.16 1.28 2.81
N MET A 127 -9.44 0.22 2.48
CA MET A 127 -9.47 -0.43 1.18
C MET A 127 -9.81 -1.92 1.32
N THR A 128 -10.89 -2.38 0.69
CA THR A 128 -11.46 -3.73 0.85
C THR A 128 -11.96 -4.32 -0.47
N GLY A 129 -12.67 -5.45 -0.40
CA GLY A 129 -13.53 -5.91 -1.49
C GLY A 129 -12.84 -6.56 -2.67
N LYS A 130 -11.63 -7.13 -2.49
CA LYS A 130 -10.81 -7.67 -3.60
C LYS A 130 -10.35 -6.58 -4.56
N SER A 131 -10.01 -5.41 -4.03
CA SER A 131 -9.48 -4.31 -4.84
C SER A 131 -8.14 -4.70 -5.46
N THR A 132 -7.86 -4.19 -6.65
CA THR A 132 -6.65 -4.47 -7.41
C THR A 132 -5.99 -3.17 -7.90
N ILE A 133 -4.67 -3.15 -7.90
CA ILE A 133 -3.86 -2.04 -8.41
C ILE A 133 -2.75 -2.62 -9.29
N ASP A 134 -2.73 -2.26 -10.57
CA ASP A 134 -1.57 -2.40 -11.47
C ASP A 134 -0.99 -1.00 -11.71
N PHE A 135 0.24 -0.77 -11.25
CA PHE A 135 0.95 0.49 -11.42
C PHE A 135 2.31 0.29 -12.10
N MET A 136 2.81 1.35 -12.73
CA MET A 136 4.04 1.32 -13.52
C MET A 136 5.09 2.29 -13.01
N GLY A 137 6.36 1.98 -13.32
CA GLY A 137 7.51 2.83 -13.01
C GLY A 137 7.80 2.91 -11.51
N ASP A 138 8.53 3.96 -11.11
CA ASP A 138 9.05 4.12 -9.75
C ASP A 138 8.00 4.66 -8.75
N GLY A 139 6.72 4.52 -9.08
CA GLY A 139 5.60 5.01 -8.30
C GLY A 139 5.26 4.11 -7.12
N TRP A 140 3.98 4.07 -6.78
CA TRP A 140 3.49 3.26 -5.69
C TRP A 140 2.10 2.71 -5.95
N GLY A 141 1.83 1.51 -5.45
CA GLY A 141 0.49 0.96 -5.38
C GLY A 141 -0.36 1.76 -4.41
N VAL A 142 0.06 1.87 -3.15
CA VAL A 142 -0.62 2.68 -2.13
C VAL A 142 0.39 3.54 -1.36
N MET A 143 0.17 4.86 -1.32
CA MET A 143 0.91 5.80 -0.49
C MET A 143 0.01 6.44 0.57
N VAL A 144 0.48 6.39 1.81
CA VAL A 144 -0.18 6.94 2.98
C VAL A 144 0.64 8.12 3.50
N GLY A 145 0.07 9.33 3.39
CA GLY A 145 0.70 10.60 3.76
C GLY A 145 0.94 10.77 5.25
N ASP A 146 1.72 11.79 5.60
CA ASP A 146 2.23 12.02 6.96
C ASP A 146 1.17 12.52 7.96
N LYS A 147 -0.04 12.82 7.48
CA LYS A 147 -1.18 13.29 8.27
C LYS A 147 -2.32 12.28 8.31
N VAL A 148 -2.13 11.08 7.79
CA VAL A 148 -3.11 9.98 7.91
C VAL A 148 -3.05 9.38 9.30
N GLU A 149 -4.23 9.18 9.89
CA GLU A 149 -4.41 8.70 11.27
C GLU A 149 -4.39 7.18 11.35
N SER A 150 -4.98 6.52 10.36
CA SER A 150 -4.93 5.07 10.20
C SER A 150 -5.16 4.69 8.74
N ALA A 151 -4.59 3.56 8.33
CA ALA A 151 -4.81 2.98 7.02
C ALA A 151 -4.97 1.46 7.14
N SER A 152 -6.03 0.92 6.52
CA SER A 152 -6.33 -0.50 6.52
C SER A 152 -6.63 -0.99 5.12
N LEU A 153 -5.87 -1.99 4.67
CA LEU A 153 -6.09 -2.72 3.43
C LEU A 153 -6.46 -4.16 3.80
N LYS A 154 -7.56 -4.66 3.22
CA LYS A 154 -7.99 -6.04 3.41
C LYS A 154 -8.38 -6.69 2.09
N ASN A 155 -7.84 -7.87 1.78
CA ASN A 155 -8.06 -8.56 0.51
C ASN A 155 -7.72 -7.65 -0.67
N VAL A 156 -6.47 -7.16 -0.75
CA VAL A 156 -6.02 -6.23 -1.80
C VAL A 156 -4.87 -6.88 -2.56
N THR A 157 -4.89 -6.77 -3.89
CA THR A 157 -3.76 -7.18 -4.75
C THR A 157 -3.10 -5.96 -5.35
N ILE A 158 -1.78 -5.87 -5.25
CA ILE A 158 -0.97 -4.78 -5.77
C ILE A 158 0.13 -5.40 -6.62
N GLU A 159 0.16 -5.07 -7.91
CA GLU A 159 1.18 -5.50 -8.84
C GLU A 159 1.89 -4.26 -9.39
N GLY A 160 3.21 -4.25 -9.29
CA GLY A 160 4.05 -3.25 -9.94
C GLY A 160 4.62 -3.76 -11.25
N ARG A 161 5.75 -3.18 -11.67
CA ARG A 161 6.54 -3.61 -12.84
C ARG A 161 8.03 -3.58 -12.54
N ASP A 162 8.38 -4.28 -11.46
CA ASP A 162 9.73 -4.48 -10.94
C ASP A 162 10.43 -3.19 -10.44
N SER A 163 9.65 -2.16 -10.15
CA SER A 163 10.12 -0.90 -9.55
C SER A 163 9.09 -0.33 -8.57
N GLY A 164 9.51 0.66 -7.79
CA GLY A 164 8.64 1.40 -6.88
C GLY A 164 8.19 0.61 -5.66
N TYR A 165 7.13 1.10 -5.02
CA TYR A 165 6.65 0.59 -3.73
C TYR A 165 5.28 -0.06 -3.85
N GLY A 166 5.10 -1.28 -3.35
CA GLY A 166 3.74 -1.84 -3.22
C GLY A 166 2.90 -0.98 -2.27
N VAL A 167 3.39 -0.85 -1.03
CA VAL A 167 2.80 0.02 0.00
C VAL A 167 3.90 0.92 0.58
N TYR A 168 3.70 2.24 0.51
CA TYR A 168 4.55 3.24 1.17
C TYR A 168 3.78 4.00 2.25
N ALA A 169 4.01 3.62 3.51
CA ALA A 169 3.29 4.12 4.66
C ALA A 169 4.13 5.12 5.47
N VAL A 170 3.79 6.42 5.36
CA VAL A 170 4.39 7.47 6.18
C VAL A 170 3.59 7.68 7.46
N GLY A 171 2.30 8.03 7.35
CA GLY A 171 1.37 8.20 8.47
C GLY A 171 1.73 9.30 9.48
N LYS A 172 0.91 9.47 10.53
CA LYS A 172 1.29 10.15 11.79
C LYS A 172 2.22 9.27 12.64
N GLU A 173 2.78 9.82 13.73
CA GLU A 173 3.68 9.06 14.62
C GLU A 173 3.05 7.81 15.23
N GLU A 174 1.77 7.89 15.62
CA GLU A 174 1.03 6.77 16.21
C GLU A 174 0.14 6.02 15.19
N MET A 175 0.35 6.28 13.89
CA MET A 175 -0.46 5.68 12.84
C MET A 175 -0.27 4.16 12.81
N THR A 176 -1.39 3.43 12.75
CA THR A 176 -1.37 1.98 12.51
C THR A 176 -1.66 1.69 11.05
N MET A 177 -0.69 1.09 10.36
CA MET A 177 -0.88 0.49 9.03
C MET A 177 -1.29 -0.96 9.20
N THR A 178 -2.50 -1.32 8.76
CA THR A 178 -3.00 -2.71 8.81
C THR A 178 -3.13 -3.27 7.40
N LEU A 179 -2.46 -4.39 7.15
CA LEU A 179 -2.53 -5.18 5.92
C LEU A 179 -3.07 -6.57 6.27
N ASP A 180 -4.25 -6.92 5.78
CA ASP A 180 -4.92 -8.20 6.04
C ASP A 180 -5.22 -8.93 4.72
N ASP A 181 -4.57 -10.05 4.45
CA ASP A 181 -4.61 -10.73 3.14
C ASP A 181 -4.27 -9.78 1.96
N VAL A 182 -3.17 -9.04 2.11
CA VAL A 182 -2.66 -8.16 1.04
C VAL A 182 -1.56 -8.89 0.28
N ARG A 183 -1.69 -8.94 -1.05
CA ARG A 183 -0.72 -9.57 -1.96
C ARG A 183 -0.02 -8.48 -2.77
N ILE A 184 1.30 -8.46 -2.72
CA ILE A 184 2.15 -7.48 -3.39
C ILE A 184 3.15 -8.24 -4.25
N SER A 185 3.32 -7.84 -5.51
CA SER A 185 4.30 -8.47 -6.42
C SER A 185 4.95 -7.48 -7.38
N LYS A 186 6.15 -7.81 -7.86
CA LYS A 186 6.87 -7.09 -8.93
C LYS A 186 7.17 -5.64 -8.58
N VAL A 187 7.90 -5.43 -7.49
CA VAL A 187 8.20 -4.08 -6.95
C VAL A 187 9.65 -3.98 -6.52
N GLU A 188 10.17 -2.78 -6.32
CA GLU A 188 11.48 -2.64 -5.67
C GLU A 188 11.35 -2.95 -4.17
N VAL A 189 10.31 -2.38 -3.55
CA VAL A 189 9.99 -2.57 -2.14
C VAL A 189 8.54 -2.98 -1.95
N GLY A 190 8.31 -4.12 -1.31
CA GLY A 190 6.97 -4.61 -0.99
C GLY A 190 6.20 -3.66 -0.10
N VAL A 191 6.65 -3.56 1.15
CA VAL A 191 6.08 -2.66 2.15
C VAL A 191 7.17 -1.81 2.77
N TYR A 192 7.01 -0.49 2.74
CA TYR A 192 7.84 0.43 3.52
C TYR A 192 6.99 1.20 4.54
N ALA A 193 7.09 0.83 5.82
CA ALA A 193 6.52 1.60 6.92
C ALA A 193 7.59 2.51 7.52
N LYS A 194 7.42 3.84 7.43
CA LYS A 194 8.44 4.81 7.84
C LYS A 194 8.41 5.09 9.35
N LYS A 195 7.22 5.06 9.96
CA LYS A 195 6.99 5.29 11.40
C LYS A 195 5.66 4.69 11.86
N GLY A 196 5.40 4.75 13.17
CA GLY A 196 4.20 4.21 13.78
C GLY A 196 4.22 2.69 13.91
N MET A 197 3.10 2.05 13.65
CA MET A 197 2.92 0.61 13.84
C MET A 197 2.56 -0.07 12.52
N LEU A 198 3.19 -1.21 12.25
CA LEU A 198 2.82 -2.07 11.12
C LEU A 198 2.21 -3.37 11.63
N LYS A 199 1.01 -3.70 11.15
CA LYS A 199 0.42 -5.02 11.33
C LYS A 199 0.13 -5.62 9.95
N MET A 200 0.76 -6.75 9.65
CA MET A 200 0.50 -7.52 8.45
C MET A 200 0.07 -8.93 8.83
N THR A 201 -1.07 -9.38 8.36
CA THR A 201 -1.62 -10.71 8.65
C THR A 201 -2.04 -11.35 7.33
N GLU A 202 -1.60 -12.59 7.11
CA GLU A 202 -1.83 -13.31 5.85
C GLU A 202 -1.25 -12.54 4.64
N GLY A 203 -1.57 -12.98 3.42
CA GLY A 203 -1.08 -12.37 2.21
C GLY A 203 0.40 -12.65 1.93
N SER A 204 0.95 -11.89 0.99
CA SER A 204 2.29 -12.13 0.46
C SER A 204 2.97 -10.87 -0.08
N VAL A 205 4.31 -10.90 -0.06
CA VAL A 205 5.16 -10.01 -0.85
C VAL A 205 6.06 -10.90 -1.69
N THR A 206 5.90 -10.88 -3.01
CA THR A 206 6.68 -11.70 -3.94
C THR A 206 7.42 -10.84 -4.97
N ASP A 207 8.41 -11.39 -5.66
CA ASP A 207 9.09 -10.77 -6.80
C ASP A 207 9.54 -9.32 -6.51
N PHE A 208 10.14 -9.09 -5.34
CA PHE A 208 10.67 -7.78 -4.99
C PHE A 208 12.18 -7.71 -5.25
N ALA A 209 12.72 -6.57 -5.65
CA ALA A 209 14.17 -6.46 -5.91
C ALA A 209 15.00 -6.26 -4.63
N ASP A 210 14.50 -5.43 -3.71
CA ASP A 210 15.35 -4.79 -2.70
C ASP A 210 14.91 -5.16 -1.28
N TYR A 211 13.66 -4.90 -0.92
CA TYR A 211 13.12 -5.21 0.40
C TYR A 211 11.70 -5.77 0.33
N GLY A 212 11.46 -6.93 0.96
CA GLY A 212 10.11 -7.45 1.11
C GLY A 212 9.31 -6.55 2.06
N VAL A 213 9.81 -6.42 3.29
CA VAL A 213 9.30 -5.47 4.28
C VAL A 213 10.43 -4.63 4.86
N LYS A 214 10.30 -3.30 4.74
CA LYS A 214 11.23 -2.30 5.25
C LYS A 214 10.57 -1.47 6.34
N LEU A 215 11.25 -1.30 7.46
CA LEU A 215 10.82 -0.45 8.57
C LEU A 215 11.78 0.72 8.77
N GLY A 216 11.23 1.91 8.91
CA GLY A 216 11.95 3.14 9.22
C GLY A 216 12.26 3.27 10.71
N SER A 217 13.08 4.26 11.04
CA SER A 217 13.61 4.45 12.39
C SER A 217 12.59 4.84 13.45
N ALA A 218 11.45 5.40 13.03
CA ALA A 218 10.40 5.82 13.94
C ALA A 218 9.25 4.80 14.04
N VAL A 219 9.44 3.56 13.55
CA VAL A 219 8.50 2.47 13.77
C VAL A 219 8.69 1.94 15.20
N THR A 220 7.60 1.88 15.97
CA THR A 220 7.62 1.45 17.38
C THR A 220 7.29 -0.02 17.53
N SER A 221 6.39 -0.56 16.70
CA SER A 221 6.10 -2.00 16.65
C SER A 221 5.81 -2.48 15.24
N ALA A 222 6.19 -3.72 14.96
CA ALA A 222 5.82 -4.42 13.74
C ALA A 222 5.47 -5.88 14.03
N SER A 223 4.30 -6.31 13.56
CA SER A 223 3.83 -7.70 13.68
C SER A 223 3.45 -8.23 12.31
N LEU A 224 4.12 -9.30 11.89
CA LEU A 224 3.77 -10.09 10.70
C LEU A 224 3.30 -11.46 11.18
N ALA A 225 2.13 -11.89 10.73
CA ALA A 225 1.56 -13.19 11.06
C ALA A 225 1.09 -13.93 9.81
N ARG A 226 1.55 -15.17 9.59
CA ARG A 226 1.18 -16.00 8.42
C ARG A 226 1.45 -15.34 7.07
N VAL A 227 2.53 -14.55 6.99
CA VAL A 227 2.92 -13.81 5.77
C VAL A 227 3.96 -14.62 4.99
N THR A 228 3.83 -14.64 3.66
CA THR A 228 4.89 -15.14 2.76
C THR A 228 5.67 -13.97 2.16
N ILE A 229 7.00 -14.02 2.25
CA ILE A 229 7.92 -13.05 1.66
C ILE A 229 8.89 -13.80 0.77
N GLU A 230 8.76 -13.65 -0.54
CA GLU A 230 9.56 -14.36 -1.52
C GLU A 230 10.25 -13.37 -2.45
N GLY A 231 11.58 -13.38 -2.46
CA GLY A 231 12.34 -12.56 -3.41
C GLY A 231 12.27 -13.10 -4.85
N ASP A 232 12.82 -12.34 -5.78
CA ASP A 232 13.07 -12.73 -7.17
C ASP A 232 13.98 -13.98 -7.30
N GLU A 233 13.77 -14.70 -8.40
CA GLU A 233 14.62 -15.84 -8.77
C GLU A 233 16.03 -15.35 -9.17
N GLY A 234 17.10 -15.96 -8.65
CA GLY A 234 18.48 -15.61 -9.00
C GLY A 234 19.44 -15.65 -7.80
N ASP A 235 20.31 -14.65 -7.67
CA ASP A 235 21.21 -14.50 -6.51
C ASP A 235 20.47 -14.09 -5.22
N GLY A 236 19.14 -13.96 -5.29
CA GLY A 236 18.23 -13.52 -4.25
C GLY A 236 18.14 -12.00 -4.12
N SER A 237 16.97 -11.55 -3.69
CA SER A 237 16.66 -10.13 -3.44
C SER A 237 17.22 -9.66 -2.10
N GLY A 238 17.41 -8.36 -1.93
CA GLY A 238 18.14 -7.77 -0.80
C GLY A 238 17.80 -8.36 0.58
N TYR A 239 16.71 -7.92 1.20
CA TYR A 239 16.27 -8.40 2.51
C TYR A 239 14.81 -8.88 2.47
N GLY A 240 14.51 -10.01 3.10
CA GLY A 240 13.14 -10.40 3.38
C GLY A 240 12.46 -9.38 4.30
N VAL A 241 13.06 -9.17 5.48
CA VAL A 241 12.65 -8.09 6.39
C VAL A 241 13.86 -7.28 6.84
N TYR A 242 13.78 -5.96 6.66
CA TYR A 242 14.79 -5.00 7.08
C TYR A 242 14.21 -3.98 8.04
N ALA A 243 14.68 -4.04 9.28
CA ALA A 243 14.17 -3.28 10.40
C ALA A 243 15.33 -2.59 11.13
N VAL A 244 15.98 -1.63 10.46
CA VAL A 244 17.13 -0.90 10.98
C VAL A 244 16.76 0.56 11.14
N GLY A 245 16.58 1.00 12.38
CA GLY A 245 16.51 2.43 12.68
C GLY A 245 15.89 2.82 14.01
N GLY A 246 15.04 1.98 14.62
CA GLY A 246 14.32 2.35 15.84
C GLY A 246 14.86 1.64 17.06
N THR A 247 15.50 2.35 17.99
CA THR A 247 16.03 1.77 19.24
C THR A 247 14.95 1.13 20.12
N ASN A 248 13.69 1.53 19.94
CA ASN A 248 12.53 1.04 20.68
C ASN A 248 11.68 0.02 19.91
N LEU A 249 12.06 -0.36 18.68
CA LEU A 249 11.26 -1.26 17.85
C LEU A 249 11.07 -2.63 18.52
N GLU A 250 9.80 -3.03 18.70
CA GLU A 250 9.41 -4.39 19.05
C GLU A 250 8.90 -5.11 17.80
N MET A 251 9.56 -6.21 17.43
CA MET A 251 9.26 -6.94 16.21
C MET A 251 8.81 -8.37 16.50
N THR A 252 7.68 -8.77 15.90
CA THR A 252 7.15 -10.14 15.99
C THR A 252 6.89 -10.72 14.61
N LEU A 253 7.45 -11.90 14.33
CA LEU A 253 7.19 -12.71 13.14
C LEU A 253 6.58 -14.05 13.58
N ASP A 254 5.33 -14.33 13.25
CA ASP A 254 4.63 -15.54 13.67
C ASP A 254 4.10 -16.33 12.46
N GLY A 255 4.63 -17.53 12.23
CA GLY A 255 4.33 -18.33 11.04
C GLY A 255 4.67 -17.63 9.73
N VAL A 256 5.78 -16.90 9.70
CA VAL A 256 6.26 -16.18 8.51
C VAL A 256 7.18 -17.07 7.69
N THR A 257 6.97 -17.09 6.38
CA THR A 257 7.84 -17.76 5.41
C THR A 257 8.65 -16.72 4.65
N ILE A 258 9.97 -16.86 4.65
CA ILE A 258 10.91 -16.02 3.90
C ILE A 258 11.76 -16.92 2.99
N SER A 259 11.79 -16.65 1.69
CA SER A 259 12.59 -17.37 0.68
C SER A 259 13.07 -16.44 -0.44
N GLY A 260 14.00 -16.89 -1.29
CA GLY A 260 14.47 -16.12 -2.44
C GLY A 260 15.26 -14.86 -2.08
N VAL A 261 15.81 -14.76 -0.87
CA VAL A 261 16.51 -13.54 -0.39
C VAL A 261 17.98 -13.78 -0.08
N LYS A 262 18.79 -12.72 -0.25
CA LYS A 262 20.19 -12.68 0.20
C LYS A 262 20.28 -12.70 1.72
N LYS A 263 19.41 -11.94 2.40
CA LYS A 263 19.34 -11.86 3.87
C LYS A 263 17.91 -12.05 4.33
N GLY A 264 17.68 -12.91 5.31
CA GLY A 264 16.33 -13.18 5.81
C GLY A 264 15.77 -11.98 6.59
N VAL A 265 16.16 -11.86 7.86
CA VAL A 265 15.70 -10.79 8.77
C VAL A 265 16.91 -10.02 9.28
N ARG A 266 16.89 -8.69 9.14
CA ARG A 266 17.85 -7.80 9.79
C ARG A 266 17.11 -6.86 10.72
N MET A 267 17.44 -6.89 12.00
CA MET A 267 16.76 -6.08 13.01
C MET A 267 17.76 -5.32 13.90
N GLU A 268 17.49 -4.04 14.09
CA GLU A 268 17.98 -3.21 15.19
C GLU A 268 16.78 -2.68 15.97
N GLY A 269 16.91 -2.57 17.28
CA GLY A 269 15.85 -2.03 18.13
C GLY A 269 15.78 -2.69 19.48
N LYS A 270 14.58 -2.87 20.03
CA LYS A 270 14.40 -3.33 21.40
C LYS A 270 14.34 -4.85 21.51
N SER A 271 13.47 -5.49 20.72
CA SER A 271 13.27 -6.94 20.79
C SER A 271 12.80 -7.55 19.48
N LEU A 272 13.21 -8.80 19.24
CA LEU A 272 12.79 -9.63 18.13
C LEU A 272 12.23 -10.96 18.64
N THR A 273 10.99 -11.27 18.25
CA THR A 273 10.36 -12.57 18.48
C THR A 273 10.05 -13.21 17.13
N ILE A 274 10.45 -14.46 16.94
CA ILE A 274 10.10 -15.26 15.77
C ILE A 274 9.54 -16.61 16.25
N SER A 275 8.34 -16.96 15.79
CA SER A 275 7.61 -18.16 16.23
C SER A 275 6.71 -18.79 15.18
N GLY A 276 5.97 -19.84 15.56
CA GLY A 276 4.81 -20.34 14.82
C GLY A 276 5.14 -21.12 13.56
N HIS A 277 6.16 -21.99 13.60
CA HIS A 277 6.71 -22.69 12.44
C HIS A 277 7.25 -21.75 11.35
N SER A 278 7.80 -20.59 11.73
CA SER A 278 8.41 -19.67 10.76
C SER A 278 9.59 -20.33 10.05
N THR A 279 9.72 -20.10 8.74
CA THR A 279 10.82 -20.63 7.92
C THR A 279 11.57 -19.51 7.23
N ILE A 280 12.89 -19.49 7.34
CA ILE A 280 13.75 -18.49 6.71
C ILE A 280 14.78 -19.22 5.85
N SER A 281 14.61 -19.14 4.54
CA SER A 281 15.58 -19.60 3.54
C SER A 281 16.33 -18.41 2.95
N PHE A 282 17.65 -18.49 2.92
CA PHE A 282 18.50 -17.40 2.44
C PHE A 282 19.70 -17.90 1.64
N MET A 283 20.19 -17.06 0.74
CA MET A 283 21.25 -17.41 -0.22
C MET A 283 22.58 -16.71 0.06
N GLY A 284 22.55 -15.58 0.78
CA GLY A 284 23.70 -14.73 1.07
C GLY A 284 24.20 -14.81 2.51
N ASP A 285 24.36 -13.64 3.14
CA ASP A 285 25.16 -13.50 4.35
C ASP A 285 24.58 -14.19 5.59
N TYR A 286 23.27 -14.04 5.82
CA TYR A 286 22.62 -14.57 7.02
C TYR A 286 21.10 -14.75 6.93
N GLY A 287 20.59 -15.69 7.72
CA GLY A 287 19.16 -15.87 7.93
C GLY A 287 18.60 -14.80 8.87
N ILE A 288 19.19 -14.64 10.07
CA ILE A 288 18.78 -13.61 11.04
C ILE A 288 20.01 -12.82 11.52
N GLY A 289 19.98 -11.50 11.35
CA GLY A 289 20.99 -10.56 11.84
C GLY A 289 20.39 -9.60 12.87
N VAL A 290 20.91 -9.59 14.08
CA VAL A 290 20.45 -8.69 15.17
C VAL A 290 21.57 -7.75 15.61
N GLY A 291 21.26 -6.46 15.71
CA GLY A 291 22.22 -5.43 16.09
C GLY A 291 22.44 -5.37 17.61
N SER A 292 23.47 -4.63 18.02
CA SER A 292 23.88 -4.49 19.42
C SER A 292 22.85 -3.80 20.32
N SER A 293 21.89 -3.07 19.74
CA SER A 293 20.79 -2.44 20.48
C SER A 293 19.72 -3.44 20.96
N VAL A 294 19.66 -4.64 20.34
CA VAL A 294 18.62 -5.63 20.58
C VAL A 294 18.84 -6.31 21.93
N LYS A 295 17.91 -6.10 22.86
CA LYS A 295 18.02 -6.60 24.23
C LYS A 295 17.52 -8.03 24.38
N ASN A 296 16.52 -8.42 23.58
CA ASN A 296 15.88 -9.72 23.67
C ASN A 296 15.64 -10.29 22.28
N VAL A 297 16.07 -11.53 22.07
CA VAL A 297 15.75 -12.32 20.88
C VAL A 297 15.13 -13.63 21.34
N SER A 298 13.93 -13.94 20.86
CA SER A 298 13.22 -15.19 21.13
C SER A 298 12.92 -15.89 19.83
N LEU A 299 13.52 -17.06 19.61
CA LEU A 299 13.27 -17.92 18.46
C LEU A 299 12.65 -19.22 18.98
N LYS A 300 11.39 -19.47 18.64
CA LYS A 300 10.68 -20.68 19.07
C LYS A 300 10.09 -21.37 17.85
N ASP A 301 10.50 -22.60 17.57
CA ASP A 301 9.94 -23.35 16.45
C ASP A 301 10.11 -22.60 15.12
N VAL A 302 11.39 -22.35 14.82
CA VAL A 302 11.86 -21.60 13.64
C VAL A 302 12.86 -22.47 12.89
N THR A 303 12.66 -22.61 11.58
CA THR A 303 13.63 -23.29 10.70
C THR A 303 14.39 -22.27 9.89
N ILE A 304 15.72 -22.35 9.90
CA ILE A 304 16.59 -21.45 9.14
C ILE A 304 17.50 -22.29 8.24
N THR A 305 17.41 -22.07 6.93
CA THR A 305 18.16 -22.84 5.92
C THR A 305 18.98 -21.90 5.04
N GLY A 306 20.31 -22.05 5.05
CA GLY A 306 21.20 -21.32 4.16
C GLY A 306 21.69 -22.22 3.03
N GLN A 307 21.74 -21.71 1.79
CA GLN A 307 22.22 -22.48 0.64
C GLN A 307 23.77 -22.46 0.49
N ASN A 308 24.47 -21.58 1.22
CA ASN A 308 25.90 -21.31 1.07
C ASN A 308 26.63 -21.19 2.43
N LYS A 309 27.85 -20.59 2.45
CA LYS A 309 28.67 -20.30 3.65
C LYS A 309 28.07 -19.24 4.60
N GLY A 310 26.80 -18.88 4.41
CA GLY A 310 26.12 -17.87 5.21
C GLY A 310 25.83 -18.33 6.64
N LYS A 311 25.63 -17.39 7.56
CA LYS A 311 25.37 -17.70 8.97
C LYS A 311 23.86 -17.82 9.21
N GLY A 312 23.39 -18.92 9.80
CA GLY A 312 21.97 -19.04 10.18
C GLY A 312 21.53 -17.86 11.05
N THR A 313 22.31 -17.54 12.08
CA THR A 313 22.13 -16.35 12.92
C THR A 313 23.43 -15.55 13.05
N ARG A 314 23.32 -14.23 13.20
CA ARG A 314 24.43 -13.31 13.42
C ARG A 314 24.03 -12.22 14.42
N VAL A 315 24.84 -12.06 15.45
CA VAL A 315 24.74 -10.98 16.44
C VAL A 315 25.90 -10.02 16.19
N TYR A 316 25.61 -8.70 16.20
CA TYR A 316 26.59 -7.63 16.03
C TYR A 316 26.82 -6.87 17.33
#